data_AF-A0A424LXN9-F1
#
_entry.id   AF-A0A424LXN9-F1
#
_cell.length_a   1.000
_cell.length_b   1.000
_cell.length_c   1.000
_cell.angle_alpha   90.00
_cell.angle_beta   90.00
_cell.angle_gamma   90.00
#
_symmetry.space_group_name_H-M   'P 1'
#
loop_
_entity.id
_entity.type
_entity.pdbx_description
1 polymer ?
#
loop_
_entity_poly.entity_id
_entity_poly.type
_entity_poly.pdbx_seq_one_letter_code
_entity_poly.pdbx_strand_id
1 'polypeptide(L)'
;MSKIATVEDGVRLCKQLYPLLKTVGLFPALSGGLLYKEGERKDIDIVIFRHRQDLEAFEMNDVIVQVCFKACGVEITNFYGFVTKAKWEGFDVDFFNPETKITNLEDVYE
;
A
#
# COMPACT_ATOMS: atom_id res chain seq x y z
N MET A 1 -15.74 -2.21 -13.42
CA MET A 1 -14.85 -1.04 -13.61
C MET A 1 -14.51 -0.50 -12.25
N SER A 2 -13.25 -0.15 -12.02
CA SER A 2 -12.83 0.45 -10.76
C SER A 2 -13.36 1.88 -10.66
N LYS A 3 -13.65 2.31 -9.44
CA LYS A 3 -14.04 3.69 -9.15
C LYS A 3 -12.83 4.60 -9.36
N ILE A 4 -13.12 5.86 -9.62
CA ILE A 4 -12.12 6.91 -9.73
C ILE A 4 -11.93 7.53 -8.34
N ALA A 5 -10.69 7.56 -7.86
CA ALA A 5 -10.30 8.01 -6.53
C ALA A 5 -10.00 9.52 -6.49
N THR A 6 -10.30 10.10 -5.33
CA THR A 6 -9.92 11.46 -4.92
C THR A 6 -8.85 11.42 -3.82
N VAL A 7 -8.21 12.56 -3.54
CA VAL A 7 -7.26 12.67 -2.42
C VAL A 7 -7.92 12.26 -1.11
N GLU A 8 -9.18 12.65 -0.91
CA GLU A 8 -9.97 12.33 0.27
C GLU A 8 -10.14 10.82 0.47
N ASP A 9 -10.32 10.05 -0.62
CA ASP A 9 -10.39 8.59 -0.56
C ASP A 9 -9.06 7.99 -0.11
N GLY A 10 -7.95 8.46 -0.66
CA GLY A 10 -6.61 8.04 -0.24
C GLY A 10 -6.31 8.39 1.22
N VAL A 11 -6.67 9.59 1.67
CA VAL A 11 -6.55 10.00 3.07
C VAL A 11 -7.41 9.13 3.98
N ARG A 12 -8.63 8.78 3.55
CA ARG A 12 -9.53 7.90 4.31
C ARG A 12 -8.93 6.51 4.49
N LEU A 13 -8.40 5.91 3.43
CA LEU A 13 -7.73 4.61 3.51
C LEU A 13 -6.51 4.67 4.45
N CYS A 14 -5.65 5.68 4.32
CA CYS A 14 -4.50 5.87 5.23
C CYS A 14 -4.93 5.99 6.69
N LYS A 15 -6.00 6.75 7.00
CA LYS A 15 -6.53 6.92 8.36
C LYS A 15 -7.09 5.62 8.95
N GLN A 16 -7.68 4.76 8.12
CA GLN A 16 -8.18 3.45 8.55
C GLN A 16 -7.05 2.44 8.77
N LEU A 17 -6.05 2.43 7.88
CA LEU A 17 -4.89 1.55 7.99
C LEU A 17 -3.96 1.92 9.16
N TYR A 18 -3.77 3.21 9.43
CA TYR A 18 -2.83 3.70 10.45
C TYR A 18 -2.97 3.02 11.82
N PRO A 19 -4.15 2.95 12.47
CA PRO A 19 -4.28 2.32 13.77
C PRO A 19 -3.99 0.81 13.75
N LEU A 20 -4.18 0.13 12.62
CA LEU A 20 -3.90 -1.31 12.48
C LEU A 20 -2.40 -1.53 12.28
N LEU A 21 -1.80 -0.86 11.30
CA LEU A 21 -0.39 -1.00 10.95
C LEU A 21 0.55 -0.52 12.07
N LYS A 22 0.18 0.53 12.80
CA LYS A 22 1.00 1.04 13.91
C LYS A 22 1.24 -0.02 14.98
N THR A 23 0.30 -0.95 15.20
CA THR A 23 0.46 -2.02 16.21
C THR A 23 1.62 -2.97 15.91
N VAL A 24 2.09 -2.97 14.66
CA VAL A 24 3.15 -3.83 14.16
C VAL A 24 4.35 -3.01 13.65
N GLY A 25 4.43 -1.73 14.04
CA GLY A 25 5.55 -0.85 13.69
C GLY A 25 5.55 -0.33 12.25
N LEU A 26 4.42 -0.43 11.55
CA LEU A 26 4.26 0.00 10.15
C LEU A 26 3.35 1.23 10.05
N PHE A 27 3.54 2.00 8.98
CA PHE A 27 2.86 3.28 8.77
C PHE A 27 2.50 3.46 7.28
N PRO A 28 1.26 3.84 6.96
CA PRO A 28 0.89 4.21 5.61
C PRO A 28 1.17 5.70 5.35
N ALA A 29 1.63 6.01 4.13
CA ALA A 29 1.75 7.37 3.62
C ALA A 29 1.16 7.46 2.21
N LEU A 30 0.23 8.40 2.01
CA LEU A 30 -0.28 8.72 0.69
C LEU A 30 0.87 9.23 -0.18
N SER A 31 0.90 8.83 -1.45
CA SER A 31 1.98 9.18 -2.37
C SER A 31 1.47 9.30 -3.81
N GLY A 32 2.42 9.33 -4.73
CA GLY A 32 2.17 9.17 -6.15
C GLY A 32 1.26 10.23 -6.72
N GLY A 33 0.61 9.85 -7.79
CA GLY A 33 -0.11 10.80 -8.60
C GLY A 33 -1.40 11.31 -7.96
N LEU A 34 -2.00 10.52 -7.07
CA LEU A 34 -3.16 10.92 -6.28
C LEU A 34 -2.84 12.09 -5.35
N LEU A 35 -1.63 12.12 -4.76
CA LEU A 35 -1.22 13.19 -3.85
C LEU A 35 -0.83 14.48 -4.58
N TYR A 36 -0.11 14.37 -5.70
CA TYR A 36 0.56 15.53 -6.32
C TYR A 36 -0.19 16.20 -7.47
N LYS A 37 -1.19 15.53 -8.04
CA LYS A 37 -1.95 16.06 -9.18
C LYS A 37 -3.38 16.37 -8.78
N GLU A 38 -3.87 17.51 -9.23
CA GLU A 38 -5.26 17.88 -9.07
C GLU A 38 -6.19 16.93 -9.83
N GLY A 39 -7.35 16.67 -9.24
CA GLY A 39 -8.45 15.91 -9.85
C GLY A 39 -8.40 14.40 -9.61
N GLU A 40 -9.15 13.72 -10.47
CA GLU A 40 -9.53 12.33 -10.39
C GLU A 40 -8.44 11.37 -10.87
N ARG A 41 -8.24 10.24 -10.15
CA ARG A 41 -7.22 9.23 -10.49
C ARG A 41 -7.76 7.81 -10.47
N LYS A 42 -7.14 6.94 -11.27
CA LYS A 42 -7.55 5.53 -11.37
C LYS A 42 -7.19 4.73 -10.13
N ASP A 43 -6.04 5.05 -9.54
CA ASP A 43 -5.41 4.24 -8.49
C ASP A 43 -5.07 5.10 -7.28
N ILE A 44 -5.14 4.50 -6.09
CA ILE A 44 -4.67 5.08 -4.82
C ILE A 44 -3.23 4.59 -4.56
N ASP A 45 -2.28 5.52 -4.51
CA ASP A 45 -0.86 5.25 -4.30
C ASP A 45 -0.48 5.38 -2.82
N ILE A 46 -0.09 4.29 -2.13
CA ILE A 46 0.30 4.32 -0.71
C ILE A 46 1.66 3.66 -0.49
N VAL A 47 2.59 4.38 0.13
CA VAL A 47 3.82 3.78 0.64
C VAL A 47 3.56 3.22 2.03
N ILE A 48 3.95 1.97 2.27
CA ILE A 48 4.06 1.42 3.62
C ILE A 48 5.52 1.47 4.02
N PHE A 49 5.79 2.00 5.21
CA PHE A 49 7.13 2.06 5.76
C PHE A 49 7.13 1.69 7.24
N ARG A 50 8.27 1.25 7.75
CA ARG A 50 8.47 0.97 9.17
C ARG A 50 9.22 2.10 9.85
N HIS A 51 9.09 2.19 11.17
CA HIS A 51 10.06 2.91 11.96
C HIS A 51 11.31 2.03 12.13
N ARG A 52 12.45 2.46 11.56
CA ARG A 52 13.62 1.58 11.40
C ARG A 52 14.28 1.13 12.70
N GLN A 53 13.96 1.78 13.81
CA GLN A 53 14.46 1.44 15.14
C GLN A 53 13.65 0.32 15.81
N ASP A 54 12.41 0.09 15.37
CA ASP A 54 11.45 -0.79 16.08
C ASP A 54 11.25 -2.14 15.39
N LEU A 55 11.51 -2.22 14.08
CA LEU A 55 11.35 -3.43 13.26
C LEU A 55 12.54 -3.54 12.32
N GLU A 56 13.10 -4.72 12.07
CA GLU A 56 14.31 -4.87 11.22
C GLU A 56 14.00 -4.85 9.72
N ALA A 57 12.90 -5.50 9.31
CA ALA A 57 12.40 -5.58 7.93
C ALA A 57 10.91 -5.97 7.96
N PHE A 58 10.23 -5.78 6.83
CA PHE A 58 8.89 -6.32 6.60
C PHE A 58 8.70 -6.59 5.10
N GLU A 59 7.80 -7.51 4.80
CA GLU A 59 7.32 -7.75 3.44
C GLU A 59 5.80 -7.63 3.37
N MET A 60 5.29 -7.23 2.21
CA MET A 60 3.85 -7.06 2.03
C MET A 60 3.10 -8.38 2.21
N ASN A 61 3.71 -9.52 1.88
CA ASN A 61 3.12 -10.86 2.01
C ASN A 61 3.21 -11.44 3.44
N ASP A 62 3.78 -10.71 4.41
CA ASP A 62 3.81 -11.14 5.81
C ASP A 62 2.38 -11.29 6.35
N VAL A 63 2.12 -12.40 7.06
CA VAL A 63 0.78 -12.75 7.57
C VAL A 63 0.17 -11.61 8.39
N ILE A 64 0.98 -10.93 9.20
CA ILE A 64 0.48 -9.85 10.05
C ILE A 64 0.06 -8.61 9.24
N VAL A 65 0.76 -8.32 8.14
CA VAL A 65 0.41 -7.23 7.21
C VAL A 65 -0.89 -7.56 6.49
N GLN A 66 -1.03 -8.81 6.02
CA GLN A 66 -2.24 -9.32 5.38
C GLN A 66 -3.47 -9.21 6.30
N VAL A 67 -3.31 -9.52 7.58
CA VAL A 67 -4.38 -9.39 8.58
C VAL A 67 -4.81 -7.94 8.74
N CYS A 68 -3.85 -7.00 8.81
CA CYS A 68 -4.17 -5.57 8.90
C CYS A 68 -4.92 -5.07 7.66
N PHE A 69 -4.49 -5.46 6.46
CA PHE A 69 -5.14 -5.07 5.21
C PHE A 69 -6.56 -5.64 5.13
N LYS A 70 -6.73 -6.93 5.41
CA LYS A 70 -8.03 -7.58 5.41
C LYS A 70 -9.00 -6.96 6.41
N ALA A 71 -8.52 -6.59 7.61
CA ALA A 71 -9.34 -5.90 8.61
C ALA A 71 -9.81 -4.51 8.17
N CYS A 72 -9.07 -3.87 7.24
CA CYS A 72 -9.44 -2.60 6.61
C CYS A 72 -10.32 -2.79 5.35
N GLY A 73 -10.68 -4.02 4.98
CA GLY A 73 -11.40 -4.33 3.75
C GLY A 73 -10.55 -4.20 2.48
N VAL A 74 -9.22 -4.24 2.61
CA VAL A 74 -8.28 -4.28 1.48
C VAL A 74 -8.13 -5.73 1.03
N GLU A 75 -8.32 -5.96 -0.26
CA GLU A 75 -8.18 -7.24 -0.92
C GLU A 75 -6.97 -7.22 -1.84
N ILE A 76 -5.89 -7.93 -1.48
CA ILE A 76 -4.69 -8.00 -2.31
C ILE A 76 -4.95 -8.91 -3.50
N THR A 77 -4.56 -8.45 -4.69
CA THR A 77 -4.68 -9.22 -5.93
C THR A 77 -3.35 -9.80 -6.37
N ASN A 78 -2.25 -9.05 -6.26
CA ASN A 78 -0.94 -9.46 -6.79
C ASN A 78 0.22 -8.80 -6.03
N PHE A 79 1.39 -9.46 -6.08
CA PHE A 79 2.67 -8.93 -5.58
C PHE A 79 3.67 -8.85 -6.75
N TYR A 80 4.36 -7.73 -6.89
CA TYR A 80 5.36 -7.44 -7.93
C TYR A 80 6.62 -6.83 -7.30
N GLY A 81 7.09 -7.42 -6.20
CA GLY A 81 8.25 -6.92 -5.45
C GLY A 81 7.97 -5.58 -4.78
N PHE A 82 8.40 -4.48 -5.41
CA PHE A 82 8.21 -3.11 -4.90
C PHE A 82 6.72 -2.74 -4.77
N VAL A 83 5.88 -3.22 -5.70
CA VAL A 83 4.45 -2.88 -5.77
C VAL A 83 3.60 -4.08 -5.39
N THR A 84 2.62 -3.87 -4.51
CA THR A 84 1.54 -4.82 -4.22
C THR A 84 0.21 -4.21 -4.67
N LYS A 85 -0.48 -4.90 -5.58
CA LYS A 85 -1.77 -4.44 -6.11
C LYS A 85 -2.91 -4.96 -5.26
N ALA A 86 -3.89 -4.11 -4.99
CA ALA A 86 -5.03 -4.43 -4.18
C ALA A 86 -6.29 -3.68 -4.61
N LYS A 87 -7.42 -4.07 -4.02
CA LYS A 87 -8.71 -3.39 -4.13
C LYS A 87 -9.23 -2.98 -2.77
N TRP A 88 -9.89 -1.84 -2.72
CA TRP A 88 -10.55 -1.36 -1.52
C TRP A 88 -11.80 -0.57 -1.90
N GLU A 89 -12.98 -1.00 -1.44
CA GLU A 89 -14.28 -0.36 -1.72
C GLU A 89 -14.58 -0.07 -3.22
N GLY A 90 -13.97 -0.84 -4.12
CA GLY A 90 -14.09 -0.69 -5.57
C GLY A 90 -13.04 0.24 -6.21
N PHE A 91 -12.12 0.81 -5.44
CA PHE A 91 -10.92 1.50 -5.93
C PHE A 91 -9.78 0.50 -6.13
N ASP A 92 -8.93 0.76 -7.11
CA ASP A 92 -7.64 0.09 -7.23
C ASP A 92 -6.61 0.82 -6.35
N VAL A 93 -5.74 0.05 -5.69
CA VAL A 93 -4.75 0.56 -4.74
C VAL A 93 -3.41 -0.09 -5.03
N ASP A 94 -2.37 0.75 -5.17
CA ASP A 94 -0.98 0.33 -5.27
C ASP A 94 -0.28 0.62 -3.94
N PHE A 95 0.14 -0.46 -3.26
CA PHE A 95 0.95 -0.39 -2.05
C PHE A 95 2.42 -0.58 -2.38
N PHE A 96 3.25 0.38 -1.98
CA PHE A 96 4.69 0.35 -2.19
C PHE A 96 5.44 -0.06 -0.93
N ASN A 97 6.31 -1.07 -1.04
CA ASN A 97 7.30 -1.39 -0.02
C ASN A 97 8.69 -1.00 -0.56
N PRO A 98 9.28 0.12 -0.10
CA PRO A 98 10.58 0.58 -0.57
C PRO A 98 11.75 -0.29 -0.07
N GLU A 99 11.48 -1.26 0.82
CA GLU A 99 12.49 -2.14 1.39
C GLU A 99 12.47 -3.54 0.77
N THR A 100 11.49 -3.85 -0.11
CA THR A 100 11.44 -5.17 -0.76
C THR A 100 12.75 -5.42 -1.49
N LYS A 101 13.42 -6.53 -1.14
CA LYS A 101 14.64 -6.93 -1.82
C LYS A 101 14.28 -7.46 -3.21
N ILE A 102 14.71 -6.76 -4.25
CA ILE A 102 14.68 -7.27 -5.61
C ILE A 102 15.82 -8.28 -5.72
N THR A 103 15.51 -9.56 -5.57
CA THR A 103 16.52 -10.63 -5.60
C THR A 103 16.84 -11.12 -7.01
N ASN A 104 16.02 -10.78 -8.00
CA ASN A 104 16.25 -11.07 -9.43
C ASN A 104 16.08 -9.80 -10.26
N LEU A 105 17.13 -9.40 -10.97
CA LEU A 105 17.11 -8.24 -11.88
C LEU A 105 16.24 -8.47 -13.13
N GLU A 106 15.93 -9.74 -13.45
CA GLU A 106 15.07 -10.11 -14.58
C GLU A 106 13.60 -9.71 -14.34
N ASP A 107 13.13 -9.69 -13.08
CA ASP A 107 11.75 -9.33 -12.71
C ASP A 107 11.43 -7.82 -12.80
N VAL A 108 12.43 -6.98 -13.11
CA VAL A 108 12.30 -5.51 -13.17
C VAL A 108 12.14 -4.99 -14.60
N TYR A 109 12.48 -5.81 -15.60
CA TYR A 109 12.54 -5.39 -17.01
C TYR A 109 11.56 -6.11 -17.95
N GLU A 110 10.57 -6.84 -17.41
CA GLU A 110 9.44 -7.36 -18.18
C GLU A 110 8.16 -6.52 -18.03
#